data_AF-A0A9W8R4N7-F1
#
_entry.id   AF-A0A9W8R4N7-F1
#
_cell.length_a   1.000
_cell.length_b   1.000
_cell.length_c   1.000
_cell.angle_alpha   90.00
_cell.angle_beta   90.00
_cell.angle_gamma   90.00
#
_symmetry.space_group_name_H-M   'P 1'
#
loop_
_entity.id
_entity.type
_entity.pdbx_description
1 polymer ?
#
loop_
_entity_poly.entity_id
_entity_poly.type
_entity_poly.pdbx_seq_one_letter_code
_entity_poly.pdbx_strand_id
1 'polypeptide(L)'
;MAEVKPHVSAVFVPAQFAAKAIIESIEAEVPLVVSVAEHVPVHDMLRVHEILRTQSKTRLVGPNCPGIIAPEQCRVGIMPYKQYTRGCVGIVSKSGTLSYEAVGSTSRAGLGQSIVVGMGGDMLPGTTLADGLKLFFEHDETRGIIVIGEIGGEAELEAAELIKEYRKTANPKPVVAMVAGRTAPEGKTMGHAGAVFSAGDITAGAKAKALEDAGAIVVPHPGVMGEKMRELLGL
;
A
#
# COMPACT_ATOMS: atom_id res chain seq x y z
N MET A 1 25.95 24.55 9.93
CA MET A 1 25.31 23.25 10.17
C MET A 1 26.00 22.23 9.29
N ALA A 2 26.17 20.98 9.75
CA ALA A 2 26.70 19.92 8.90
C ALA A 2 25.70 19.63 7.77
N GLU A 3 26.19 19.51 6.54
CA GLU A 3 25.37 19.09 5.40
C GLU A 3 25.02 17.61 5.57
N VAL A 4 23.73 17.30 5.67
CA VAL A 4 23.22 15.93 5.77
C VAL A 4 22.66 15.49 4.42
N LYS A 5 22.82 14.21 4.07
CA LYS A 5 22.30 13.59 2.84
C LYS A 5 21.24 12.54 3.22
N PRO A 6 20.02 12.96 3.59
CA PRO A 6 18.99 12.02 4.03
C PRO A 6 18.51 11.16 2.87
N HIS A 7 18.26 9.87 3.14
CA HIS A 7 17.60 8.97 2.18
C HIS A 7 16.08 9.09 2.21
N VAL A 8 15.52 9.58 3.32
CA VAL A 8 14.08 9.65 3.56
C VAL A 8 13.70 10.93 4.30
N SER A 9 12.60 11.55 3.89
CA SER A 9 11.90 12.62 4.59
C SER A 9 10.55 12.09 5.11
N ALA A 10 10.23 12.37 6.37
CA ALA A 10 8.96 11.95 6.99
C ALA A 10 8.11 13.18 7.30
N VAL A 11 6.96 13.29 6.65
CA VAL A 11 6.07 14.46 6.70
C VAL A 11 4.92 14.19 7.68
N PHE A 12 5.05 14.76 8.88
CA PHE A 12 4.06 14.69 9.97
C PHE A 12 3.37 16.04 10.25
N VAL A 13 3.59 17.04 9.39
CA VAL A 13 2.97 18.36 9.55
C VAL A 13 1.46 18.27 9.27
N PRO A 14 0.64 19.18 9.82
CA PRO A 14 -0.78 19.27 9.52
C PRO A 14 -1.08 19.34 8.01
N ALA A 15 -2.27 18.87 7.62
CA ALA A 15 -2.69 18.73 6.22
C ALA A 15 -2.46 19.97 5.34
N GLN A 16 -2.80 21.16 5.85
CA GLN A 16 -2.64 22.44 5.17
C GLN A 16 -1.18 22.82 4.86
N PHE A 17 -0.21 22.14 5.50
CA PHE A 17 1.23 22.35 5.29
C PHE A 17 1.90 21.17 4.59
N ALA A 18 1.20 20.03 4.44
CA ALA A 18 1.79 18.79 3.97
C ALA A 18 2.34 18.90 2.54
N ALA A 19 1.57 19.51 1.61
CA ALA A 19 2.01 19.67 0.24
C ALA A 19 3.28 20.52 0.11
N LYS A 20 3.38 21.62 0.88
CA LYS A 20 4.58 22.45 0.91
C LYS A 20 5.79 21.66 1.41
N ALA A 21 5.65 20.89 2.49
CA ALA A 21 6.73 20.08 3.04
C ALA A 21 7.17 18.94 2.09
N ILE A 22 6.22 18.35 1.36
CA ILE A 22 6.53 17.37 0.31
C ILE A 22 7.33 18.03 -0.82
N ILE A 23 6.88 19.19 -1.32
CA ILE A 23 7.56 19.91 -2.39
C ILE A 23 8.97 20.32 -1.98
N GLU A 24 9.15 20.84 -0.77
CA GLU A 24 10.49 21.16 -0.24
C GLU A 24 11.41 19.92 -0.20
N SER A 25 10.86 18.75 0.15
CA SER A 25 11.63 17.49 0.12
C SER A 25 11.98 17.05 -1.30
N ILE A 26 11.12 17.31 -2.29
CA ILE A 26 11.38 17.03 -3.71
C ILE A 26 12.46 17.98 -4.25
N GLU A 27 12.39 19.28 -3.92
CA GLU A 27 13.39 20.28 -4.30
C GLU A 27 14.77 19.97 -3.72
N ALA A 28 14.81 19.40 -2.51
CA ALA A 28 16.03 18.90 -1.88
C ALA A 28 16.48 17.52 -2.40
N GLU A 29 15.76 16.95 -3.37
CA GLU A 29 16.05 15.66 -4.00
C GLU A 29 16.15 14.49 -3.01
N VAL A 30 15.36 14.52 -1.93
CA VAL A 30 15.34 13.44 -0.95
C VAL A 30 14.69 12.20 -1.58
N PRO A 31 15.38 11.04 -1.66
CA PRO A 31 14.92 9.93 -2.49
C PRO A 31 13.52 9.40 -2.19
N LEU A 32 13.11 9.44 -0.92
CA LEU A 32 11.80 9.00 -0.48
C LEU A 32 11.16 10.02 0.46
N VAL A 33 9.90 10.34 0.20
CA VAL A 33 9.05 11.14 1.11
C VAL A 33 7.91 10.26 1.58
N VAL A 34 7.69 10.19 2.90
CA VAL A 34 6.56 9.48 3.50
C VAL A 34 5.65 10.50 4.17
N SER A 35 4.45 10.70 3.63
CA SER A 35 3.47 11.66 4.15
C SER A 35 2.33 10.97 4.86
N VAL A 36 2.17 11.27 6.14
CA VAL A 36 1.15 10.63 7.00
C VAL A 36 -0.15 11.43 7.02
N ALA A 37 -0.08 12.75 6.81
CA ALA A 37 -1.21 13.65 6.98
C ALA A 37 -2.43 13.21 6.15
N GLU A 38 -3.58 13.12 6.80
CA GLU A 38 -4.89 12.93 6.18
C GLU A 38 -5.55 14.29 5.89
N HIS A 39 -6.53 14.32 4.98
CA HIS A 39 -7.29 15.52 4.57
C HIS A 39 -6.44 16.60 3.87
N VAL A 40 -5.38 16.21 3.16
CA VAL A 40 -4.66 17.13 2.28
C VAL A 40 -5.58 17.53 1.12
N PRO A 41 -5.73 18.83 0.80
CA PRO A 41 -6.58 19.24 -0.31
C PRO A 41 -6.17 18.58 -1.63
N VAL A 42 -7.14 18.05 -2.38
CA VAL A 42 -6.90 17.37 -3.66
C VAL A 42 -6.14 18.26 -4.66
N HIS A 43 -6.45 19.56 -4.69
CA HIS A 43 -5.75 20.51 -5.56
C HIS A 43 -4.25 20.64 -5.23
N ASP A 44 -3.90 20.55 -3.94
CA ASP A 44 -2.50 20.59 -3.53
C ASP A 44 -1.80 19.28 -3.90
N MET A 45 -2.47 18.14 -3.77
CA MET A 45 -1.94 16.86 -4.21
C MET A 45 -1.79 16.77 -5.73
N LEU A 46 -2.71 17.36 -6.52
CA LEU A 46 -2.54 17.50 -7.96
C LEU A 46 -1.25 18.25 -8.32
N ARG A 47 -0.97 19.37 -7.62
CA ARG A 47 0.28 20.11 -7.79
C ARG A 47 1.50 19.27 -7.44
N VAL A 48 1.47 18.54 -6.32
CA VAL A 48 2.56 17.62 -5.92
C VAL A 48 2.81 16.57 -7.01
N HIS A 49 1.76 15.97 -7.56
CA HIS A 49 1.86 14.97 -8.63
C HIS A 49 2.42 15.55 -9.94
N GLU A 50 2.04 16.78 -10.32
CA GLU A 50 2.65 17.46 -11.47
C GLU A 50 4.16 17.66 -11.28
N ILE A 51 4.61 18.06 -10.08
CA ILE A 51 6.04 18.22 -9.78
C ILE A 51 6.74 16.86 -9.77
N LEU A 52 6.14 15.83 -9.17
CA LEU A 52 6.73 14.48 -9.17
C LEU A 52 6.96 13.96 -10.60
N ARG A 53 6.09 14.30 -11.57
CA ARG A 53 6.23 13.92 -12.98
C ARG A 53 7.39 14.58 -13.72
N THR A 54 7.93 15.70 -13.23
CA THR A 54 9.04 16.41 -13.89
C THR A 54 10.42 15.92 -13.47
N GLN A 55 10.50 14.96 -12.55
CA GLN A 55 11.73 14.49 -11.94
C GLN A 55 11.68 12.98 -11.68
N SER A 56 12.82 12.37 -11.35
CA SER A 56 12.94 10.91 -11.11
C SER A 56 13.70 10.55 -9.83
N LYS A 57 14.10 11.55 -9.04
CA LYS A 57 14.93 11.39 -7.84
C LYS A 57 14.12 11.05 -6.60
N THR A 58 12.94 11.63 -6.47
CA THR A 58 12.06 11.52 -5.30
C THR A 58 10.83 10.68 -5.59
N ARG A 59 10.51 9.76 -4.68
CA ARG A 59 9.25 9.01 -4.64
C ARG A 59 8.41 9.42 -3.42
N LEU A 60 7.10 9.30 -3.52
CA LEU A 60 6.16 9.62 -2.44
C LEU A 60 5.39 8.37 -1.99
N VAL A 61 5.31 8.13 -0.68
CA VAL A 61 4.34 7.23 -0.05
C VAL A 61 3.34 8.08 0.73
N GLY A 62 2.05 7.80 0.59
CA GLY A 62 0.97 8.65 1.09
C GLY A 62 0.50 9.70 0.06
N PRO A 63 -0.21 10.76 0.47
CA PRO A 63 -0.59 11.11 1.84
C PRO A 63 -1.63 10.13 2.43
N ASN A 64 -2.15 10.44 3.62
CA ASN A 64 -3.14 9.64 4.32
C ASN A 64 -2.72 8.17 4.45
N CYS A 65 -1.50 7.94 4.92
CA CYS A 65 -0.95 6.60 5.02
C CYS A 65 -0.32 6.33 6.39
N PRO A 66 -0.27 5.06 6.84
CA PRO A 66 0.47 4.71 8.05
C PRO A 66 1.99 4.77 7.83
N GLY A 67 2.45 4.83 6.57
CA GLY A 67 3.85 4.83 6.15
C GLY A 67 4.36 3.45 5.72
N ILE A 68 5.68 3.26 5.82
CA ILE A 68 6.37 2.00 5.49
C ILE A 68 7.16 1.44 6.67
N ILE A 69 7.29 0.11 6.71
CA ILE A 69 8.11 -0.57 7.71
C ILE A 69 8.74 -1.83 7.13
N ALA A 70 10.05 -1.97 7.33
CA ALA A 70 10.80 -3.20 7.21
C ALA A 70 11.16 -3.63 8.64
N PRO A 71 10.53 -4.68 9.20
CA PRO A 71 10.71 -5.04 10.60
C PRO A 71 12.18 -5.27 10.95
N GLU A 72 12.59 -4.79 12.13
CA GLU A 72 13.98 -4.86 12.63
C GLU A 72 15.02 -4.09 11.79
N GLN A 73 14.59 -3.32 10.78
CA GLN A 73 15.48 -2.51 9.93
C GLN A 73 15.13 -1.03 9.96
N CYS A 74 13.94 -0.68 9.49
CA CYS A 74 13.54 0.71 9.32
C CYS A 74 12.03 0.86 9.47
N ARG A 75 11.61 1.95 10.11
CA ARG A 75 10.22 2.35 10.24
C ARG A 75 10.10 3.83 9.93
N VAL A 76 9.21 4.17 9.01
CA VAL A 76 8.88 5.56 8.71
C VAL A 76 7.35 5.67 8.67
N GLY A 77 6.76 6.20 9.75
CA GLY A 77 5.32 6.37 9.88
C GLY A 77 4.75 6.01 11.26
N ILE A 78 3.43 5.85 11.34
CA ILE A 78 2.66 5.73 12.58
C ILE A 78 2.25 4.31 12.97
N MET A 79 2.61 3.30 12.16
CA MET A 79 2.26 1.91 12.44
C MET A 79 2.77 1.41 13.81
N PRO A 80 2.01 0.55 14.51
CA PRO A 80 2.40 0.05 15.83
C PRO A 80 3.52 -0.99 15.71
N TYR A 81 4.78 -0.56 15.88
CA TYR A 81 5.95 -1.37 15.51
C TYR A 81 6.14 -2.69 16.29
N LYS A 82 5.61 -2.80 17.52
CA LYS A 82 5.83 -3.98 18.38
C LYS A 82 5.14 -5.23 17.87
N GLN A 83 4.18 -5.07 16.95
CA GLN A 83 3.38 -6.13 16.35
C GLN A 83 4.04 -6.72 15.10
N TYR A 84 5.06 -6.05 14.57
CA TYR A 84 5.79 -6.44 13.38
C TYR A 84 6.95 -7.35 13.75
N THR A 85 7.10 -8.44 13.03
CA THR A 85 8.20 -9.39 13.21
C THR A 85 8.87 -9.63 11.87
N ARG A 86 10.20 -9.71 11.84
CA ARG A 86 10.92 -9.96 10.57
C ARG A 86 10.50 -11.32 10.02
N GLY A 87 10.21 -11.37 8.72
CA GLY A 87 9.77 -12.58 8.06
C GLY A 87 9.71 -12.42 6.54
N CYS A 88 8.83 -13.18 5.89
CA CYS A 88 8.89 -13.36 4.43
C CYS A 88 7.66 -12.87 3.66
N VAL A 89 6.68 -12.25 4.33
CA VAL A 89 5.47 -11.77 3.67
C VAL A 89 5.54 -10.28 3.39
N GLY A 90 5.45 -9.90 2.12
CA GLY A 90 5.31 -8.50 1.71
C GLY A 90 3.84 -8.08 1.75
N ILE A 91 3.52 -6.90 2.28
CA ILE A 91 2.14 -6.42 2.40
C ILE A 91 2.03 -5.02 1.79
N VAL A 92 1.11 -4.84 0.83
CA VAL A 92 0.74 -3.51 0.31
C VAL A 92 -0.75 -3.27 0.56
N SER A 93 -1.09 -2.12 1.12
CA SER A 93 -2.46 -1.82 1.53
C SER A 93 -2.85 -0.36 1.39
N LYS A 94 -4.07 -0.11 0.92
CA LYS A 94 -4.74 1.20 1.02
C LYS A 94 -5.06 1.58 2.47
N SER A 95 -5.41 0.61 3.31
CA SER A 95 -5.86 0.83 4.68
C SER A 95 -4.80 0.52 5.73
N GLY A 96 -4.54 1.48 6.62
CA GLY A 96 -3.60 1.28 7.72
C GLY A 96 -4.02 0.16 8.66
N THR A 97 -5.22 0.22 9.23
CA THR A 97 -5.66 -0.76 10.23
C THR A 97 -5.85 -2.16 9.65
N LEU A 98 -6.34 -2.31 8.42
CA LEU A 98 -6.40 -3.62 7.77
C LEU A 98 -5.02 -4.20 7.50
N SER A 99 -4.02 -3.36 7.22
CA SER A 99 -2.63 -3.82 7.14
C SER A 99 -2.13 -4.35 8.48
N TYR A 100 -2.52 -3.75 9.61
CA TYR A 100 -2.13 -4.20 10.95
C TYR A 100 -2.77 -5.55 11.29
N GLU A 101 -4.00 -5.79 10.86
CA GLU A 101 -4.66 -7.09 11.02
C GLU A 101 -3.96 -8.18 10.19
N ALA A 102 -3.54 -7.87 8.96
CA ALA A 102 -2.77 -8.79 8.13
C ALA A 102 -1.38 -9.07 8.72
N VAL A 103 -0.72 -8.06 9.30
CA VAL A 103 0.51 -8.21 10.10
C VAL A 103 0.28 -9.15 11.26
N GLY A 104 -0.76 -8.92 12.06
CA GLY A 104 -1.11 -9.80 13.18
C GLY A 104 -1.39 -11.24 12.73
N SER A 105 -2.11 -11.42 11.61
CA SER A 105 -2.41 -12.73 11.04
C SER A 105 -1.15 -13.47 10.60
N THR A 106 -0.26 -12.82 9.86
CA THR A 106 1.00 -13.42 9.36
C THR A 106 2.01 -13.68 10.49
N SER A 107 2.10 -12.80 11.49
CA SER A 107 2.91 -13.02 12.69
C SER A 107 2.42 -14.23 13.50
N ARG A 108 1.09 -14.37 13.71
CA ARG A 108 0.52 -15.55 14.40
C ARG A 108 0.75 -16.85 13.65
N ALA A 109 0.77 -16.80 12.32
CA ALA A 109 1.09 -17.96 11.48
C ALA A 109 2.59 -18.29 11.43
N GLY A 110 3.44 -17.54 12.15
CA GLY A 110 4.90 -17.74 12.19
C GLY A 110 5.64 -17.28 10.93
N LEU A 111 4.99 -16.49 10.06
CA LEU A 111 5.57 -16.07 8.77
C LEU A 111 6.32 -14.74 8.84
N GLY A 112 5.90 -13.85 9.74
CA GLY A 112 6.39 -12.48 9.85
C GLY A 112 6.19 -11.65 8.57
N GLN A 113 6.85 -10.49 8.49
CA GLN A 113 6.76 -9.58 7.34
C GLN A 113 8.15 -9.21 6.82
N SER A 114 8.30 -9.13 5.50
CA SER A 114 9.51 -8.62 4.87
C SER A 114 9.48 -7.09 4.84
N ILE A 115 8.49 -6.53 4.16
CA ILE A 115 8.20 -5.09 4.09
C ILE A 115 6.68 -4.89 4.06
N VAL A 116 6.20 -3.90 4.80
CA VAL A 116 4.80 -3.46 4.76
C VAL A 116 4.72 -2.02 4.27
N VAL A 117 3.95 -1.81 3.20
CA VAL A 117 3.70 -0.52 2.55
C VAL A 117 2.24 -0.16 2.72
N GLY A 118 1.95 0.79 3.61
CA GLY A 118 0.67 1.47 3.59
C GLY A 118 0.72 2.58 2.56
N MET A 119 0.07 2.40 1.42
CA MET A 119 0.10 3.39 0.33
C MET A 119 -0.74 4.64 0.64
N GLY A 120 -1.81 4.46 1.42
CA GLY A 120 -2.74 5.49 1.84
C GLY A 120 -4.12 5.41 1.18
N GLY A 121 -5.08 6.07 1.82
CA GLY A 121 -6.50 6.05 1.46
C GLY A 121 -6.97 7.20 0.57
N ASP A 122 -6.10 8.13 0.20
CA ASP A 122 -6.47 9.27 -0.65
C ASP A 122 -6.63 8.89 -2.13
N MET A 123 -7.38 9.69 -2.88
CA MET A 123 -7.62 9.49 -4.32
C MET A 123 -6.34 9.58 -5.17
N LEU A 124 -5.34 10.33 -4.72
CA LEU A 124 -4.09 10.59 -5.44
C LEU A 124 -2.88 10.18 -4.59
N PRO A 125 -2.71 8.87 -4.31
CA PRO A 125 -1.57 8.38 -3.56
C PRO A 125 -0.29 8.48 -4.40
N GLY A 126 0.85 8.74 -3.78
CA GLY A 126 2.15 8.79 -4.45
C GLY A 126 2.72 7.41 -4.80
N THR A 127 2.32 6.39 -4.05
CA THR A 127 2.66 4.97 -4.28
C THR A 127 1.37 4.21 -4.42
N THR A 128 1.28 3.28 -5.36
CA THR A 128 0.06 2.51 -5.66
C THR A 128 0.18 1.04 -5.24
N LEU A 129 -0.93 0.28 -5.33
CA LEU A 129 -0.89 -1.18 -5.20
C LEU A 129 0.06 -1.80 -6.24
N ALA A 130 0.05 -1.26 -7.47
CA ALA A 130 0.91 -1.67 -8.56
C ALA A 130 2.40 -1.47 -8.22
N ASP A 131 2.76 -0.34 -7.62
CA ASP A 131 4.15 -0.07 -7.21
C ASP A 131 4.62 -1.01 -6.10
N GLY A 132 3.75 -1.29 -5.12
CA GLY A 132 4.04 -2.25 -4.06
C GLY A 132 4.19 -3.68 -4.60
N LEU A 133 3.35 -4.08 -5.55
CA LEU A 133 3.47 -5.38 -6.21
C LEU A 133 4.79 -5.53 -6.96
N LYS A 134 5.16 -4.55 -7.80
CA LYS A 134 6.45 -4.56 -8.53
C LYS A 134 7.63 -4.69 -7.57
N LEU A 135 7.61 -3.94 -6.47
CA LEU A 135 8.63 -4.06 -5.41
C LEU A 135 8.70 -5.51 -4.89
N PHE A 136 7.57 -6.13 -4.57
CA PHE A 136 7.56 -7.47 -3.99
C PHE A 136 7.84 -8.60 -4.98
N PHE A 137 7.59 -8.41 -6.26
CA PHE A 137 8.00 -9.34 -7.30
C PHE A 137 9.53 -9.51 -7.30
N GLU A 138 10.26 -8.41 -7.16
CA GLU A 138 11.72 -8.38 -7.22
C GLU A 138 12.42 -8.53 -5.87
N HIS A 139 11.73 -8.31 -4.75
CA HIS A 139 12.35 -8.35 -3.42
C HIS A 139 12.64 -9.79 -2.94
N ASP A 140 13.93 -10.16 -2.84
CA ASP A 140 14.40 -11.52 -2.53
C ASP A 140 13.88 -12.10 -1.20
N GLU A 141 13.77 -11.28 -0.15
CA GLU A 141 13.27 -11.76 1.14
C GLU A 141 11.76 -12.02 1.15
N THR A 142 11.03 -11.46 0.18
CA THR A 142 9.60 -11.70 0.05
C THR A 142 9.36 -13.03 -0.63
N ARG A 143 8.72 -13.97 0.07
CA ARG A 143 8.28 -15.27 -0.45
C ARG A 143 6.79 -15.32 -0.78
N GLY A 144 5.98 -14.49 -0.12
CA GLY A 144 4.53 -14.39 -0.36
C GLY A 144 4.06 -12.95 -0.26
N ILE A 145 2.98 -12.61 -0.97
CA ILE A 145 2.51 -11.23 -1.10
C ILE A 145 1.06 -11.12 -0.64
N ILE A 146 0.76 -10.08 0.15
CA ILE A 146 -0.60 -9.69 0.53
C ILE A 146 -0.94 -8.35 -0.11
N VAL A 147 -2.08 -8.29 -0.80
CA VAL A 147 -2.65 -7.07 -1.38
C VAL A 147 -3.99 -6.77 -0.73
N ILE A 148 -4.12 -5.58 -0.14
CA ILE A 148 -5.38 -5.14 0.48
C ILE A 148 -5.88 -3.89 -0.22
N GLY A 149 -6.88 -4.08 -1.08
CA GLY A 149 -7.60 -3.03 -1.77
C GLY A 149 -8.88 -2.60 -1.07
N GLU A 150 -9.58 -1.67 -1.71
CA GLU A 150 -10.82 -1.06 -1.23
C GLU A 150 -11.70 -0.64 -2.43
N ILE A 151 -12.97 -0.32 -2.18
CA ILE A 151 -13.81 0.40 -3.15
C ILE A 151 -13.17 1.71 -3.61
N GLY A 152 -13.61 2.22 -4.76
CA GLY A 152 -13.14 3.47 -5.36
C GLY A 152 -11.89 3.30 -6.25
N GLY A 153 -11.94 3.90 -7.43
CA GLY A 153 -10.89 3.83 -8.46
C GLY A 153 -10.64 2.43 -9.02
N GLU A 154 -9.53 2.27 -9.74
CA GLU A 154 -9.22 1.06 -10.54
C GLU A 154 -7.93 0.35 -10.10
N ALA A 155 -7.30 0.77 -9.00
CA ALA A 155 -6.01 0.26 -8.54
C ALA A 155 -5.96 -1.27 -8.41
N GLU A 156 -7.08 -1.90 -8.05
CA GLU A 156 -7.20 -3.36 -7.95
C GLU A 156 -7.21 -4.05 -9.33
N LEU A 157 -7.73 -3.40 -10.37
CA LEU A 157 -7.69 -3.91 -11.74
C LEU A 157 -6.28 -3.82 -12.32
N GLU A 158 -5.59 -2.70 -12.09
CA GLU A 158 -4.17 -2.55 -12.46
C GLU A 158 -3.30 -3.61 -11.74
N ALA A 159 -3.57 -3.84 -10.46
CA ALA A 159 -2.93 -4.90 -9.69
C ALA A 159 -3.22 -6.28 -10.27
N ALA A 160 -4.46 -6.56 -10.69
CA ALA A 160 -4.83 -7.82 -11.33
C ALA A 160 -4.04 -8.06 -12.63
N GLU A 161 -3.93 -7.06 -13.51
CA GLU A 161 -3.15 -7.19 -14.73
C GLU A 161 -1.66 -7.46 -14.44
N LEU A 162 -1.07 -6.77 -13.46
CA LEU A 162 0.32 -7.02 -13.05
C LEU A 162 0.53 -8.43 -12.48
N ILE A 163 -0.40 -8.91 -11.64
CA ILE A 163 -0.33 -10.27 -11.09
C ILE A 163 -0.42 -11.29 -12.22
N LYS A 164 -1.35 -11.09 -13.18
CA LYS A 164 -1.53 -11.98 -14.33
C LYS A 164 -0.28 -12.07 -15.19
N GLU A 165 0.39 -10.95 -15.46
CA GLU A 165 1.66 -10.95 -16.17
C GLU A 165 2.79 -11.60 -15.35
N TYR A 166 2.89 -11.27 -14.06
CA TYR A 166 3.90 -11.85 -13.18
C TYR A 166 3.78 -13.38 -13.06
N ARG A 167 2.56 -13.92 -13.10
CA ARG A 167 2.31 -15.37 -13.08
C ARG A 167 2.88 -16.13 -14.29
N LYS A 168 3.23 -15.45 -15.38
CA LYS A 168 3.88 -16.08 -16.54
C LYS A 168 5.39 -16.31 -16.32
N THR A 169 5.96 -15.77 -15.24
CA THR A 169 7.37 -15.98 -14.88
C THR A 169 7.61 -17.40 -14.35
N ALA A 170 8.87 -17.81 -14.27
CA ALA A 170 9.23 -19.20 -13.94
C ALA A 170 8.86 -19.62 -12.50
N ASN A 171 8.86 -18.68 -11.54
CA ASN A 171 8.59 -18.97 -10.14
C ASN A 171 7.85 -17.81 -9.44
N PRO A 172 6.56 -17.59 -9.78
CA PRO A 172 5.81 -16.50 -9.21
C PRO A 172 5.51 -16.76 -7.73
N LYS A 173 5.75 -15.75 -6.90
CA LYS A 173 5.38 -15.74 -5.48
C LYS A 173 3.85 -15.79 -5.32
N PRO A 174 3.28 -16.59 -4.39
CA PRO A 174 1.85 -16.60 -4.14
C PRO A 174 1.34 -15.22 -3.69
N VAL A 175 0.15 -14.86 -4.18
CA VAL A 175 -0.53 -13.61 -3.83
C VAL A 175 -1.85 -13.92 -3.13
N VAL A 176 -2.04 -13.38 -1.93
CA VAL A 176 -3.32 -13.38 -1.20
C VAL A 176 -3.89 -11.97 -1.26
N ALA A 177 -5.17 -11.84 -1.58
CA ALA A 177 -5.80 -10.55 -1.77
C ALA A 177 -7.10 -10.39 -0.97
N MET A 178 -7.46 -9.14 -0.67
CA MET A 178 -8.78 -8.77 -0.16
C MET A 178 -9.18 -7.41 -0.72
N VAL A 179 -10.47 -7.23 -0.97
CA VAL A 179 -11.06 -5.92 -1.31
C VAL A 179 -12.12 -5.58 -0.28
N ALA A 180 -11.89 -4.50 0.46
CA ALA A 180 -12.83 -3.97 1.44
C ALA A 180 -14.03 -3.27 0.78
N GLY A 181 -15.12 -3.09 1.53
CA GLY A 181 -16.30 -2.32 1.08
C GLY A 181 -17.35 -3.12 0.28
N ARG A 182 -17.39 -4.46 0.41
CA ARG A 182 -18.39 -5.32 -0.26
C ARG A 182 -19.85 -4.96 0.05
N THR A 183 -20.10 -4.39 1.23
CA THR A 183 -21.43 -3.97 1.71
C THR A 183 -21.59 -2.45 1.73
N ALA A 184 -20.71 -1.71 1.03
CA ALA A 184 -20.77 -0.25 1.00
C ALA A 184 -22.01 0.22 0.22
N PRO A 185 -22.78 1.19 0.77
CA PRO A 185 -23.90 1.78 0.06
C PRO A 185 -23.41 2.69 -1.09
N GLU A 186 -24.18 2.72 -2.18
CA GLU A 186 -23.92 3.62 -3.32
C GLU A 186 -23.96 5.10 -2.93
N GLY A 187 -23.10 5.90 -3.56
CA GLY A 187 -23.05 7.35 -3.42
C GLY A 187 -22.49 7.85 -2.09
N LYS A 188 -21.91 6.98 -1.26
CA LYS A 188 -21.30 7.36 0.02
C LYS A 188 -19.79 7.19 0.02
N THR A 189 -19.12 8.13 0.66
CA THR A 189 -17.70 8.05 0.99
C THR A 189 -17.53 7.25 2.28
N MET A 190 -16.69 6.22 2.24
CA MET A 190 -16.43 5.34 3.37
C MET A 190 -15.12 5.73 4.08
N GLY A 191 -15.17 6.73 4.97
CA GLY A 191 -14.03 7.16 5.78
C GLY A 191 -12.90 7.80 4.95
N HIS A 192 -12.11 6.97 4.25
CA HIS A 192 -11.06 7.42 3.34
C HIS A 192 -11.64 8.22 2.16
N ALA A 193 -10.93 9.28 1.77
CA ALA A 193 -11.33 10.14 0.65
C ALA A 193 -11.34 9.41 -0.70
N GLY A 194 -10.51 8.37 -0.87
CA GLY A 194 -10.50 7.51 -2.06
C GLY A 194 -11.57 6.42 -2.07
N ALA A 195 -12.21 6.15 -0.93
CA ALA A 195 -13.24 5.12 -0.79
C ALA A 195 -14.63 5.67 -1.12
N VAL A 196 -14.75 6.32 -2.28
CA VAL A 196 -16.03 6.78 -2.83
C VAL A 196 -16.51 5.71 -3.81
N PHE A 197 -17.76 5.28 -3.66
CA PHE A 197 -18.42 4.38 -4.59
C PHE A 197 -19.59 5.11 -5.28
N SER A 198 -19.43 5.42 -6.55
CA SER A 198 -20.41 6.09 -7.40
C SER A 198 -21.15 5.10 -8.30
N ALA A 199 -22.32 5.50 -8.80
CA ALA A 199 -23.06 4.70 -9.77
C ALA A 199 -22.22 4.53 -11.06
N GLY A 200 -21.94 3.28 -11.42
CA GLY A 200 -21.08 2.92 -12.56
C GLY A 200 -19.64 2.56 -12.18
N ASP A 201 -19.23 2.78 -10.94
CA ASP A 201 -17.92 2.35 -10.47
C ASP A 201 -17.82 0.82 -10.39
N ILE A 202 -16.60 0.32 -10.50
CA ILE A 202 -16.31 -1.11 -10.35
C ILE A 202 -16.52 -1.51 -8.88
N THR A 203 -17.48 -2.41 -8.66
CA THR A 203 -17.83 -2.91 -7.32
C THR A 203 -16.66 -3.63 -6.66
N ALA A 204 -16.61 -3.65 -5.32
CA ALA A 204 -15.63 -4.46 -4.58
C ALA A 204 -15.66 -5.94 -4.99
N GLY A 205 -16.85 -6.47 -5.33
CA GLY A 205 -17.01 -7.84 -5.84
C GLY A 205 -16.35 -8.03 -7.20
N ALA A 206 -16.53 -7.10 -8.14
CA ALA A 206 -15.89 -7.13 -9.45
C ALA A 206 -14.36 -6.99 -9.35
N LYS A 207 -13.87 -6.10 -8.48
CA LYS A 207 -12.42 -5.97 -8.18
C LYS A 207 -11.83 -7.25 -7.60
N ALA A 208 -12.53 -7.84 -6.62
CA ALA A 208 -12.13 -9.11 -6.03
C ALA A 208 -12.08 -10.21 -7.10
N LYS A 209 -13.10 -10.30 -7.95
CA LYS A 209 -13.13 -11.25 -9.06
C LYS A 209 -11.98 -11.05 -10.04
N ALA A 210 -11.64 -9.81 -10.39
CA ALA A 210 -10.51 -9.52 -11.27
C ALA A 210 -9.18 -10.03 -10.69
N LEU A 211 -8.95 -9.81 -9.38
CA LEU A 211 -7.77 -10.33 -8.68
C LEU A 211 -7.75 -11.86 -8.64
N GLU A 212 -8.90 -12.50 -8.44
CA GLU A 212 -9.05 -13.96 -8.47
C GLU A 212 -8.78 -14.54 -9.87
N ASP A 213 -9.34 -13.94 -10.91
CA ASP A 213 -9.14 -14.33 -12.31
C ASP A 213 -7.67 -14.11 -12.75
N ALA A 214 -6.97 -13.14 -12.14
CA ALA A 214 -5.53 -12.95 -12.29
C ALA A 214 -4.68 -13.98 -11.51
N GLY A 215 -5.30 -14.81 -10.67
CA GLY A 215 -4.66 -15.88 -9.93
C GLY A 215 -4.19 -15.51 -8.52
N ALA A 216 -4.68 -14.42 -7.94
CA ALA A 216 -4.57 -14.19 -6.50
C ALA A 216 -5.62 -15.03 -5.74
N ILE A 217 -5.29 -15.46 -4.52
CA ILE A 217 -6.27 -16.10 -3.64
C ILE A 217 -7.00 -15.01 -2.85
N VAL A 218 -8.28 -14.81 -3.15
CA VAL A 218 -9.08 -13.79 -2.46
C VAL A 218 -9.66 -14.34 -1.16
N VAL A 219 -9.42 -13.63 -0.05
CA VAL A 219 -9.93 -13.99 1.27
C VAL A 219 -11.02 -13.02 1.75
N PRO A 220 -11.91 -13.44 2.66
CA PRO A 220 -13.02 -12.60 3.14
C PRO A 220 -12.61 -11.49 4.11
N HIS A 221 -11.53 -11.68 4.89
CA HIS A 221 -11.07 -10.71 5.89
C HIS A 221 -9.57 -10.90 6.19
N PRO A 222 -8.85 -9.90 6.74
CA PRO A 222 -7.39 -9.98 6.90
C PRO A 222 -6.94 -11.03 7.93
N GLY A 223 -7.81 -11.36 8.89
CA GLY A 223 -7.51 -12.31 9.97
C GLY A 223 -7.12 -13.72 9.52
N VAL A 224 -7.53 -14.15 8.31
CA VAL A 224 -7.19 -15.48 7.74
C VAL A 224 -6.02 -15.45 6.76
N MET A 225 -5.45 -14.27 6.46
CA MET A 225 -4.40 -14.15 5.44
C MET A 225 -3.12 -14.90 5.79
N GLY A 226 -2.73 -14.91 7.07
CA GLY A 226 -1.54 -15.61 7.57
C GLY A 226 -1.63 -17.12 7.38
N GLU A 227 -2.71 -17.75 7.85
CA GLU A 227 -2.94 -19.19 7.66
C GLU A 227 -3.00 -19.56 6.18
N LYS A 228 -3.72 -18.76 5.36
CA LYS A 228 -3.80 -19.00 3.92
C LYS A 228 -2.44 -18.86 3.23
N MET A 229 -1.63 -17.88 3.62
CA MET A 229 -0.28 -17.72 3.10
C MET A 229 0.63 -18.87 3.53
N ARG A 230 0.50 -19.37 4.77
CA ARG A 230 1.29 -20.50 5.27
C ARG A 230 1.03 -21.76 4.45
N GLU A 231 -0.24 -22.05 4.16
CA GLU A 231 -0.66 -23.14 3.28
C GLU A 231 -0.04 -23.02 1.88
N LEU A 232 -0.10 -21.84 1.26
CA LEU A 232 0.47 -21.59 -0.08
C LEU A 232 1.99 -21.71 -0.13
N LEU A 233 2.67 -21.46 0.99
CA LEU A 233 4.12 -21.60 1.11
C LEU A 233 4.55 -23.03 1.50
N GLY A 234 3.61 -23.93 1.79
CA GLY A 234 3.89 -25.31 2.20
C GLY A 234 4.56 -25.42 3.57
N LEU A 235 4.17 -24.56 4.52
CA LEU A 235 4.74 -24.47 5.87
C LEU A 235 3.77 -24.88 6.99
#